data_AF-A0A519J0T1-F1
#
_entry.id   AF-A0A519J0T1-F1
#
_cell.length_a   1.000
_cell.length_b   1.000
_cell.length_c   1.000
_cell.angle_alpha   90.00
_cell.angle_beta   90.00
_cell.angle_gamma   90.00
#
_symmetry.space_group_name_H-M   'P 1'
#
loop_
_entity.id
_entity.type
_entity.pdbx_description
1 polymer ?
#
loop_
_entity_poly.entity_id
_entity_poly.type
_entity_poly.pdbx_seq_one_letter_code
_entity_poly.pdbx_strand_id
1 'polypeptide(L)'
;MIRALTIGWILVGLALSALCLAGFMDAYWAHRGCFDAEGRCFDAAEGVVRHRQSGLAWGAASGLFLAAALAGAVVFRRQEIRRKG
;
A
#
# COMPACT_ATOMS: atom_id res chain seq x y z
N MET A 1 11.85 -1.42 -25.22
CA MET A 1 11.88 -0.31 -24.25
C MET A 1 10.61 -0.23 -23.40
N ILE A 2 9.41 -0.11 -23.99
CA ILE A 2 8.13 0.04 -23.26
C ILE A 2 7.85 -1.09 -22.24
N ARG A 3 8.15 -2.35 -22.57
CA ARG A 3 7.93 -3.50 -21.67
C ARG A 3 8.76 -3.44 -20.38
N ALA A 4 10.03 -3.08 -20.50
CA ALA A 4 10.93 -2.99 -19.35
C ALA A 4 10.46 -1.89 -18.39
N LEU A 5 9.98 -0.78 -18.95
CA LEU A 5 9.35 0.31 -18.17
C LEU A 5 8.08 -0.18 -17.44
N THR A 6 7.22 -0.94 -18.11
CA THR A 6 6.00 -1.48 -17.46
C THR A 6 6.33 -2.46 -16.34
N ILE A 7 7.31 -3.35 -16.54
CA ILE A 7 7.77 -4.28 -15.50
C ILE A 7 8.36 -3.50 -14.31
N GLY A 8 9.23 -2.52 -14.58
CA GLY A 8 9.81 -1.68 -13.54
C GLY A 8 8.74 -0.97 -12.71
N TRP A 9 7.72 -0.40 -13.37
CA TRP A 9 6.57 0.22 -12.71
C TRP A 9 5.80 -0.75 -11.80
N ILE A 10 5.55 -1.97 -12.27
CA ILE A 10 4.86 -3.01 -11.47
C ILE A 10 5.67 -3.33 -10.21
N LEU A 11 6.98 -3.56 -10.35
CA LEU A 11 7.84 -3.90 -9.21
C LEU A 11 7.90 -2.77 -8.18
N VAL A 12 8.06 -1.52 -8.63
CA VAL A 12 8.06 -0.35 -7.74
C VAL A 12 6.69 -0.19 -7.05
N GLY A 13 5.59 -0.35 -7.78
CA GLY A 13 4.24 -0.28 -7.22
C GLY A 13 3.99 -1.36 -6.16
N LEU A 14 4.43 -2.60 -6.40
CA LEU A 14 4.33 -3.68 -5.42
C LEU A 14 5.18 -3.41 -4.17
N ALA A 15 6.41 -2.92 -4.34
CA ALA A 15 7.29 -2.58 -3.23
C ALA A 15 6.70 -1.46 -2.36
N LEU A 16 6.20 -0.39 -2.96
CA LEU A 16 5.57 0.73 -2.24
C LEU A 16 4.27 0.28 -1.55
N SER A 17 3.45 -0.55 -2.21
CA SER A 17 2.25 -1.12 -1.61
C SER A 17 2.56 -1.92 -0.35
N ALA A 18 3.60 -2.77 -0.40
CA ALA A 18 4.04 -3.57 0.73
C ALA A 18 4.59 -2.70 1.87
N LEU A 19 5.38 -1.66 1.57
CA LEU A 19 5.89 -0.72 2.55
C LEU A 19 4.74 0.03 3.26
N CYS A 20 3.78 0.55 2.51
CA CYS A 20 2.62 1.22 3.09
C CYS A 20 1.73 0.25 3.89
N LEU A 21 1.62 -1.00 3.45
CA LEU A 21 0.90 -2.04 4.20
C LEU A 21 1.55 -2.30 5.55
N ALA A 22 2.89 -2.36 5.60
CA ALA A 22 3.62 -2.48 6.87
C ALA A 22 3.31 -1.30 7.81
N GLY A 23 3.28 -0.07 7.29
CA GLY A 23 2.86 1.11 8.05
C GLY A 23 1.41 1.03 8.54
N PHE A 24 0.47 0.51 7.73
CA PHE A 24 -0.91 0.26 8.18
C PHE A 24 -0.99 -0.78 9.29
N MET A 25 -0.22 -1.86 9.17
CA MET A 25 -0.19 -2.93 10.18
C MET A 25 0.31 -2.41 11.52
N ASP A 26 1.37 -1.61 11.49
CA ASP A 26 1.98 -1.00 12.67
C ASP A 26 1.11 0.13 13.28
N ALA A 27 0.65 1.08 12.46
CA ALA A 27 -0.03 2.27 12.96
C ALA A 27 -1.53 2.13 13.21
N TYR A 28 -2.19 1.15 12.57
CA TYR A 28 -3.63 0.93 12.70
C TYR A 28 -3.97 -0.48 13.18
N TRP A 29 -3.54 -1.52 12.47
CA TRP A 29 -4.08 -2.87 12.68
C TRP A 29 -3.77 -3.43 14.06
N ALA A 30 -2.53 -3.20 14.54
CA ALA A 30 -2.08 -3.59 15.87
C ALA A 30 -2.86 -2.88 16.99
N HIS A 31 -3.20 -1.60 16.82
CA HIS A 31 -3.84 -0.76 17.84
C HIS A 31 -5.34 -0.52 17.59
N ARG A 32 -5.96 -1.24 16.64
CA ARG A 32 -7.34 -0.96 16.19
C ARG A 32 -8.40 -1.02 17.29
N GLY A 33 -8.13 -1.76 18.36
CA GLY A 33 -9.00 -1.89 19.54
C GLY A 33 -8.75 -0.87 20.66
N CYS A 34 -7.70 -0.05 20.56
CA CYS A 34 -7.30 0.92 21.58
C CYS A 34 -7.81 2.34 21.30
N PHE A 35 -8.17 2.64 20.04
CA PHE A 35 -8.58 3.98 19.66
C PHE A 35 -9.87 4.43 20.36
N ASP A 36 -9.81 5.58 21.03
CA ASP A 36 -10.95 6.26 21.65
C ASP A 36 -11.90 6.93 20.63
N ALA A 37 -12.87 7.71 21.12
CA ALA A 37 -13.84 8.42 20.29
C ALA A 37 -13.19 9.49 19.39
N GLU A 38 -12.09 10.08 19.86
CA GLU A 38 -11.26 11.03 19.12
C GLU A 38 -10.29 10.35 18.14
N GLY A 39 -10.23 9.01 18.14
CA GLY A 39 -9.37 8.22 17.27
C GLY A 39 -7.90 8.22 17.68
N ARG A 40 -7.60 8.38 18.97
CA ARG A 40 -6.25 8.37 19.54
C ARG A 40 -6.02 7.09 20.35
N CYS A 41 -4.80 6.57 20.31
CA CYS A 41 -4.36 5.47 21.16
C CYS A 41 -2.99 5.83 21.72
N PHE A 42 -2.81 5.74 23.03
CA PHE A 42 -1.50 5.87 23.64
C PHE A 42 -0.79 4.52 23.66
N ASP A 43 0.32 4.42 22.95
CA ASP A 43 1.19 3.26 22.97
C ASP A 43 2.20 3.42 24.12
N ALA A 44 1.97 2.69 25.21
CA ALA A 44 2.84 2.75 26.38
C ALA A 44 4.23 2.15 26.14
N ALA A 45 4.39 1.26 25.15
CA ALA A 45 5.68 0.64 24.85
C ALA A 45 6.63 1.61 24.16
N GLU A 46 6.09 2.43 23.24
CA GLU A 46 6.86 3.42 22.48
C GLU A 46 6.75 4.83 23.06
N GLY A 47 5.82 5.07 23.98
CA GLY A 47 5.57 6.39 24.59
C GLY A 47 4.96 7.39 23.61
N VAL A 48 4.27 6.93 22.56
CA VAL A 48 3.71 7.78 21.49
C VAL A 48 2.20 7.71 21.43
N VAL A 49 1.57 8.78 20.95
CA VAL A 49 0.15 8.79 20.61
C VAL A 49 -0.02 8.47 19.12
N ARG A 50 -0.68 7.36 18.84
CA ARG A 50 -1.04 6.92 17.49
C ARG A 50 -2.42 7.47 17.14
N HIS A 51 -2.59 7.86 15.88
CA HIS A 51 -3.85 8.38 15.35
C HIS A 51 -4.44 7.45 14.31
N ARG A 52 -5.72 7.10 14.49
CA ARG A 52 -6.49 6.24 13.58
C ARG A 52 -6.40 6.72 12.13
N GLN A 53 -6.54 8.04 11.91
CA GLN A 53 -6.50 8.64 10.58
C GLN A 53 -5.16 8.47 9.87
N SER A 54 -4.04 8.53 10.60
CA SER A 54 -2.70 8.34 10.04
C SER A 54 -2.51 6.90 9.58
N GLY A 55 -2.92 5.95 10.43
CA GLY A 55 -2.90 4.54 10.07
C GLY A 55 -3.79 4.22 8.86
N LEU A 56 -5.00 4.79 8.78
CA LEU A 56 -5.86 4.65 7.61
C LEU A 56 -5.25 5.24 6.33
N ALA A 57 -4.50 6.35 6.43
CA ALA A 57 -3.80 6.94 5.28
C ALA A 57 -2.74 5.98 4.72
N TRP A 58 -2.00 5.27 5.57
CA TRP A 58 -1.09 4.21 5.15
C TRP A 58 -1.81 3.08 4.40
N GLY A 59 -2.95 2.64 4.92
CA GLY A 59 -3.76 1.60 4.28
C GLY A 59 -4.30 2.03 2.91
N ALA A 60 -4.79 3.26 2.81
CA ALA A 60 -5.26 3.83 1.55
C ALA A 60 -4.13 3.95 0.52
N ALA A 61 -2.95 4.44 0.93
CA ALA A 61 -1.77 4.51 0.06
C ALA A 61 -1.35 3.12 -0.43
N SER A 62 -1.35 2.12 0.45
CA SER A 62 -1.06 0.72 0.09
C SER A 62 -2.00 0.20 -1.01
N GLY A 63 -3.31 0.44 -0.85
CA GLY A 63 -4.32 0.07 -1.83
C GLY A 63 -4.13 0.78 -3.18
N LEU A 64 -3.79 2.06 -3.19
CA LEU A 64 -3.55 2.83 -4.42
C LEU A 64 -2.33 2.31 -5.19
N PHE A 65 -1.21 2.04 -4.51
CA PHE A 65 -0.03 1.48 -5.16
C PHE A 65 -0.27 0.06 -5.68
N LEU A 66 -1.05 -0.77 -4.95
CA LEU A 66 -1.44 -2.09 -5.44
C LEU A 66 -2.29 -1.99 -6.70
N ALA A 67 -3.30 -1.10 -6.71
CA ALA A 67 -4.15 -0.89 -7.87
C ALA A 67 -3.34 -0.44 -9.10
N ALA A 68 -2.38 0.47 -8.91
CA ALA A 68 -1.48 0.91 -9.98
C ALA A 68 -0.59 -0.23 -10.52
N ALA A 69 -0.06 -1.09 -9.64
CA ALA A 69 0.72 -2.25 -10.05
C ALA A 69 -0.13 -3.27 -10.85
N LEU A 70 -1.35 -3.55 -10.39
CA LEU A 70 -2.29 -4.43 -11.08
C LEU A 70 -2.69 -3.88 -12.45
N ALA A 71 -2.96 -2.57 -12.55
CA ALA A 71 -3.22 -1.91 -13.83
C ALA A 71 -2.03 -2.05 -14.79
N GLY A 72 -0.80 -1.86 -14.29
CA GLY A 72 0.43 -2.12 -15.05
C GLY A 72 0.52 -3.57 -15.54
N ALA A 73 0.19 -4.56 -14.69
CA ALA A 73 0.19 -5.97 -15.06
C ALA A 73 -0.85 -6.29 -16.16
N VAL A 74 -2.04 -5.70 -16.08
CA VAL A 74 -3.07 -5.83 -17.13
C VAL A 74 -2.57 -5.26 -18.46
N VAL A 75 -1.92 -4.09 -18.44
CA VAL A 75 -1.31 -3.48 -19.64
C VAL A 75 -0.21 -4.38 -20.20
N PHE A 76 0.68 -4.91 -19.36
CA PHE A 76 1.75 -5.81 -19.78
C PHE A 76 1.19 -7.08 -20.46
N ARG A 77 0.17 -7.71 -19.86
CA ARG A 77 -0.49 -8.90 -20.44
C ARG A 77 -1.11 -8.61 -21.80
N ARG A 78 -1.78 -7.45 -21.95
CA ARG A 78 -2.33 -7.01 -23.25
C ARG A 78 -1.24 -6.84 -24.32
N GLN A 79 -0.07 -6.32 -23.95
CA GLN A 79 1.07 -6.19 -24.87
C GLN A 79 1.68 -7.54 -25.27
N GLU A 80 1.58 -8.55 -24.42
CA GLU A 80 2.07 -9.89 -24.71
C GLU A 80 1.16 -10.59 -25.73
N ILE A 81 -0.17 -10.49 -25.53
CA ILE A 81 -1.17 -11.03 -26.46
C ILE A 81 -1.03 -10.40 -27.85
N ARG A 82 -0.95 -9.06 -27.93
CA ARG A 82 -0.77 -8.32 -29.19
C ARG A 82 0.54 -8.62 -29.93
N ARG A 83 1.53 -9.25 -29.30
CA ARG A 83 2.76 -9.66 -29.98
C ARG A 83 2.66 -11.05 -30.60
N LYS A 84 1.78 -11.90 -30.06
CA LYS A 84 1.64 -13.30 -30.46
C LYS A 84 0.67 -13.50 -31.62
N GLY A 85 -0.26 -12.56 -31.83
CA GLY A 85 -1.10 -12.47 -33.04
C GLY A 85 -0.53 -11.48 -34.03
#